data_AF-A0A179DK69-F1
#
_entry.id   AF-A0A179DK69-F1
#
_cell.length_a   1.000
_cell.length_b   1.000
_cell.length_c   1.000
_cell.angle_alpha   90.00
_cell.angle_beta   90.00
_cell.angle_gamma   90.00
#
_symmetry.space_group_name_H-M   'P 1'
#
loop_
_entity.id
_entity.type
_entity.pdbx_description
1 polymer ?
#
loop_
_entity_poly.entity_id
_entity_poly.type
_entity_poly.pdbx_seq_one_letter_code
_entity_poly.pdbx_strand_id
1 'polypeptide(L)'
;MQCDNGFASNAISAQISKTLAVSLTQLNLFTMNDKDVDELLKKISSSNEYIMPEEKRSSIIYLMTELKLIYKPYDNSLIFAPTKFGNEVINEGGWIKHLEIEKESLKLKSEREILDFEKSKTDLELAKKLLKEYPYTKWFARISLFIGIGLGLLELIKYIKQS
;
A
#
# COMPACT_ATOMS: atom_id res chain seq x y z
N MET A 1 -3.40 -32.99 -41.92
CA MET A 1 -2.51 -33.14 -40.75
C MET A 1 -2.61 -31.89 -39.91
N GLN A 2 -3.52 -31.88 -38.94
CA GLN A 2 -3.66 -30.81 -37.95
C GLN A 2 -2.87 -31.25 -36.73
N CYS A 3 -1.66 -30.73 -36.55
CA CYS A 3 -0.83 -31.03 -35.40
C CYS A 3 -1.06 -29.96 -34.33
N ASP A 4 -1.78 -30.35 -33.27
CA ASP A 4 -1.35 -30.21 -31.87
C ASP A 4 -0.83 -28.85 -31.38
N ASN A 5 -1.51 -27.74 -31.74
CA ASN A 5 -1.27 -26.44 -31.10
C ASN A 5 -1.61 -26.43 -29.58
N GLY A 6 -2.42 -27.40 -29.11
CA GLY A 6 -2.77 -27.54 -27.69
C GLY A 6 -1.66 -28.15 -26.83
N PHE A 7 -0.80 -28.99 -27.39
CA PHE A 7 0.25 -29.70 -26.63
C PHE A 7 1.45 -28.80 -26.34
N ALA A 8 1.84 -27.98 -27.32
CA ALA A 8 2.93 -27.00 -27.16
C ALA A 8 2.59 -25.90 -26.13
N SER A 9 1.35 -25.40 -26.14
CA SER A 9 0.91 -24.36 -25.19
C SER A 9 0.92 -24.88 -23.74
N ASN A 10 0.47 -26.11 -23.51
CA ASN A 10 0.48 -26.74 -22.20
C ASN A 10 1.90 -27.06 -21.70
N ALA A 11 2.80 -27.48 -22.61
CA ALA A 11 4.19 -27.74 -22.27
C ALA A 11 4.95 -26.45 -21.88
N ILE A 12 4.69 -25.34 -22.59
CA ILE A 12 5.28 -24.03 -22.28
C ILE A 12 4.74 -23.50 -20.94
N SER A 13 3.43 -23.59 -20.71
CA SER A 13 2.82 -23.18 -19.43
C SER A 13 3.35 -24.00 -18.24
N ALA A 14 3.53 -25.32 -18.43
CA ALA A 14 4.10 -26.20 -17.42
C ALA A 14 5.60 -25.94 -17.19
N GLN A 15 6.37 -25.60 -18.23
CA GLN A 15 7.77 -25.20 -18.08
C GLN A 15 7.89 -23.86 -17.34
N ILE A 16 7.11 -22.85 -17.70
CA ILE A 16 7.12 -21.55 -17.01
C ILE A 16 6.71 -21.70 -15.55
N SER A 17 5.68 -22.50 -15.24
CA SER A 17 5.30 -22.81 -13.85
C SER A 17 6.41 -23.52 -13.08
N LYS A 18 7.12 -24.47 -13.71
CA LYS A 18 8.26 -25.15 -13.07
C LYS A 18 9.44 -24.21 -12.86
N THR A 19 9.76 -23.35 -13.82
CA THR A 19 10.86 -22.37 -13.70
C THR A 19 10.55 -21.31 -12.66
N LEU A 20 9.31 -20.83 -12.57
CA LEU A 20 8.87 -19.93 -11.50
C LEU A 20 8.87 -20.62 -10.13
N ALA A 21 8.41 -21.88 -10.03
CA ALA A 21 8.48 -22.65 -8.79
C ALA A 21 9.92 -22.93 -8.35
N VAL A 22 10.84 -23.18 -9.28
CA VAL A 22 12.28 -23.33 -9.00
C VAL A 22 12.89 -22.00 -8.57
N SER A 23 12.52 -20.88 -9.21
CA SER A 23 12.99 -19.54 -8.80
C SER A 23 12.47 -19.14 -7.42
N LEU A 24 11.21 -19.46 -7.10
CA LEU A 24 10.60 -19.19 -5.79
C LEU A 24 11.16 -20.12 -4.70
N THR A 25 11.51 -21.37 -5.02
CA THR A 25 12.18 -22.29 -4.08
C THR A 25 13.66 -21.96 -3.86
N GLN A 26 14.35 -21.41 -4.87
CA GLN A 26 15.71 -20.87 -4.73
C GLN A 26 15.75 -19.60 -3.86
N LEU A 27 14.74 -18.74 -3.96
CA LEU A 27 14.55 -17.58 -3.07
C LEU A 27 14.21 -17.98 -1.62
N ASN A 28 13.46 -19.08 -1.44
CA ASN A 28 13.15 -19.64 -0.12
C ASN A 28 14.31 -20.40 0.55
N LEU A 29 15.48 -20.52 -0.08
CA LEU A 29 16.58 -21.34 0.46
C LEU A 29 17.47 -20.59 1.46
N PHE A 30 17.33 -19.27 1.62
CA PHE A 30 18.21 -18.49 2.49
C PHE A 30 17.52 -17.41 3.34
N THR A 31 16.30 -17.69 3.82
CA THR A 31 15.63 -16.81 4.78
C THR A 31 16.07 -17.18 6.19
N MET A 32 16.76 -16.27 6.85
CA MET A 32 17.10 -16.42 8.27
C MET A 32 15.86 -16.13 9.14
N ASN A 33 15.73 -16.81 10.27
CA ASN A 33 14.64 -16.54 11.21
C ASN A 33 14.84 -15.15 11.85
N ASP A 34 13.75 -14.41 12.08
CA ASP A 34 13.79 -13.06 12.67
C ASP A 34 14.49 -13.01 14.02
N LYS A 35 14.37 -14.08 14.82
CA LYS A 35 15.08 -14.22 16.10
C LYS A 35 16.60 -14.28 15.92
N ASP A 36 17.04 -15.02 14.90
CA ASP A 36 18.47 -15.16 14.61
C ASP A 36 19.03 -13.83 14.07
N VAL A 37 18.22 -13.09 13.29
CA VAL A 37 18.56 -11.76 12.78
C VAL A 37 18.77 -10.79 13.94
N ASP A 38 17.82 -10.76 14.88
CA ASP A 38 17.89 -9.91 16.07
C ASP A 38 19.11 -10.22 16.94
N GLU A 39 19.40 -11.52 17.16
CA GLU A 39 20.56 -11.94 17.94
C GLU A 39 21.88 -11.54 17.26
N LEU A 40 22.00 -11.73 15.94
CA LEU A 40 23.19 -11.30 15.19
C LEU A 40 23.33 -9.79 15.19
N LEU A 41 22.25 -9.04 15.02
CA LEU A 41 22.28 -7.58 15.01
C LEU A 41 22.74 -7.04 16.38
N LYS A 42 22.26 -7.63 17.48
CA LYS A 42 22.72 -7.30 18.85
C LYS A 42 24.20 -7.59 19.06
N LYS A 43 24.69 -8.74 18.55
CA LYS A 43 26.11 -9.11 18.62
C LYS A 43 26.98 -8.10 17.86
N ILE A 44 26.58 -7.72 16.64
CA ILE A 44 27.28 -6.73 15.83
C ILE A 44 27.28 -5.36 16.52
N SER A 45 26.13 -4.95 17.08
CA SER A 45 26.01 -3.67 17.80
C SER A 45 26.86 -3.61 19.08
N SER A 46 27.12 -4.75 19.72
CA SER A 46 27.82 -4.81 21.01
C SER A 46 29.35 -4.87 20.85
N SER A 47 29.85 -5.12 19.64
CA SER A 47 31.29 -5.20 19.37
C SER A 47 31.71 -4.10 18.39
N ASN A 48 32.74 -3.34 18.75
CA ASN A 48 33.31 -2.33 17.85
C ASN A 48 33.86 -2.92 16.55
N GLU A 49 34.31 -4.18 16.57
CA GLU A 49 34.78 -4.93 15.41
C GLU A 49 34.24 -6.36 15.49
N TYR A 50 33.07 -6.59 14.88
CA TYR A 50 32.50 -7.93 14.81
C TYR A 50 33.17 -8.74 13.70
N ILE A 51 33.89 -9.80 14.07
CA ILE A 51 34.45 -10.78 13.13
C ILE A 51 33.49 -11.96 13.05
N MET A 52 32.73 -12.07 11.95
CA MET A 52 31.75 -13.14 11.76
C MET A 52 32.44 -14.45 11.33
N PRO A 53 32.05 -15.62 11.87
CA PRO A 53 32.53 -16.93 11.41
C PRO A 53 32.20 -17.18 9.94
N GLU A 54 33.12 -17.81 9.20
CA GLU A 54 32.97 -18.11 7.77
C GLU A 54 31.75 -18.99 7.46
N GLU A 55 31.38 -19.85 8.41
CA GLU A 55 30.21 -20.73 8.34
C GLU A 55 28.87 -19.95 8.25
N LYS A 56 28.85 -18.66 8.62
CA LYS A 56 27.67 -17.80 8.58
C LYS A 56 27.65 -16.82 7.40
N ARG A 57 28.48 -17.02 6.37
CA ARG A 57 28.54 -16.16 5.16
C ARG A 57 27.18 -15.81 4.57
N SER A 58 26.29 -16.77 4.60
CA SER A 58 25.04 -16.70 3.87
C SER A 58 23.99 -15.90 4.68
N SER A 59 24.07 -15.93 6.01
CA SER A 59 23.41 -14.97 6.91
C SER A 59 23.88 -13.53 6.69
N ILE A 60 25.19 -13.34 6.45
CA ILE A 60 25.77 -12.02 6.19
C ILE A 60 25.22 -11.44 4.89
N ILE A 61 25.22 -12.25 3.82
CA ILE A 61 24.68 -11.84 2.53
C ILE A 61 23.23 -11.39 2.72
N TYR A 62 22.41 -12.18 3.42
CA TYR A 62 21.03 -11.83 3.72
C TYR A 62 20.90 -10.47 4.47
N LEU A 63 21.69 -10.26 5.53
CA LEU A 63 21.69 -9.00 6.29
C LEU A 63 22.16 -7.78 5.45
N MET A 64 23.04 -8.00 4.47
CA MET A 64 23.60 -6.95 3.61
C MET A 64 22.72 -6.63 2.40
N THR A 65 22.25 -7.64 1.67
CA THR A 65 21.56 -7.47 0.38
C THR A 65 20.08 -7.29 0.56
N GLU A 66 19.44 -8.20 1.32
CA GLU A 66 18.00 -8.23 1.49
C GLU A 66 17.56 -7.21 2.54
N LEU A 67 18.13 -7.29 3.74
CA LEU A 67 17.70 -6.44 4.87
C LEU A 67 18.44 -5.10 4.93
N LYS A 68 19.61 -4.99 4.28
CA LYS A 68 20.45 -3.77 4.26
C LYS A 68 20.75 -3.21 5.66
N LEU A 69 20.81 -4.07 6.65
CA LEU A 69 21.06 -3.72 8.06
C LEU A 69 22.53 -3.47 8.32
N ILE A 70 23.40 -4.15 7.58
CA ILE A 70 24.85 -4.05 7.75
C ILE A 70 25.52 -3.81 6.40
N TYR A 71 26.72 -3.24 6.44
CA TYR A 71 27.57 -3.07 5.29
C TYR A 71 29.01 -3.41 5.64
N LYS A 72 29.80 -3.57 4.59
CA LYS A 72 31.23 -3.81 4.68
C LYS A 72 31.97 -2.49 4.43
N PRO A 73 32.71 -1.94 5.41
CA PRO A 73 33.43 -0.70 5.21
C PRO A 73 34.65 -0.86 4.27
N TYR A 74 35.24 -2.06 4.20
CA TYR A 74 36.40 -2.35 3.36
C TYR A 74 36.24 -3.68 2.63
N ASP A 75 36.44 -3.74 1.32
CA ASP A 75 36.13 -4.93 0.49
C ASP A 75 36.86 -6.22 0.90
N ASN A 76 38.01 -6.13 1.59
CA ASN A 76 38.79 -7.29 2.03
C ASN A 76 38.78 -7.54 3.55
N SER A 77 37.96 -6.83 4.34
CA SER A 77 37.87 -7.07 5.80
C SER A 77 36.90 -8.21 6.14
N LEU A 78 37.04 -8.82 7.33
CA LEU A 78 35.96 -9.63 7.96
C LEU A 78 35.11 -8.80 8.93
N ILE A 79 35.32 -7.48 8.90
CA ILE A 79 34.66 -6.49 9.76
C ILE A 79 33.39 -6.01 9.07
N PHE A 80 32.31 -5.96 9.83
CA PHE A 80 31.00 -5.45 9.40
C PHE A 80 30.55 -4.32 10.31
N ALA A 81 29.86 -3.33 9.73
CA ALA A 81 29.31 -2.21 10.46
C ALA A 81 27.80 -2.07 10.18
N PRO A 82 26.99 -1.61 11.15
CA PRO A 82 25.58 -1.34 10.91
C PRO A 82 25.41 -0.14 9.96
N THR A 83 24.48 -0.25 9.01
CA THR A 83 24.09 0.87 8.15
C THR A 83 23.35 1.93 8.95
N LYS A 84 23.01 3.06 8.33
CA LYS A 84 22.10 4.04 8.95
C LYS A 84 20.77 3.39 9.38
N PHE A 85 20.19 2.59 8.49
CA PHE A 85 18.97 1.82 8.78
C PHE A 85 19.19 0.77 9.88
N GLY A 86 20.30 0.03 9.83
CA GLY A 86 20.65 -0.91 10.90
C GLY A 86 20.74 -0.25 12.27
N ASN A 87 21.34 0.95 12.35
CA ASN A 87 21.39 1.73 13.59
C ASN A 87 20.01 2.21 14.04
N GLU A 88 19.14 2.63 13.13
CA GLU A 88 17.75 2.99 13.44
C GLU A 88 17.01 1.79 14.05
N VAL A 89 17.09 0.61 13.41
CA VAL A 89 16.51 -0.64 13.91
C VAL A 89 17.06 -1.03 15.29
N ILE A 90 18.38 -0.89 15.49
CA ILE A 90 19.01 -1.15 16.80
C ILE A 90 18.46 -0.18 17.86
N ASN A 91 18.37 1.10 17.55
CA ASN A 91 17.88 2.15 18.46
C ASN A 91 16.38 1.98 18.79
N GLU A 92 15.59 1.47 17.86
CA GLU A 92 14.18 1.14 18.08
C GLU A 92 13.98 -0.03 19.03
N GLY A 93 15.04 -0.81 19.29
CA GLY A 93 15.07 -1.92 20.24
C GLY A 93 15.33 -3.29 19.59
N GLY A 94 15.81 -3.31 18.35
CA GLY A 94 16.15 -4.53 17.61
C GLY A 94 15.17 -4.87 16.49
N TRP A 95 15.48 -5.93 15.75
CA TRP A 95 14.76 -6.34 14.55
C TRP A 95 13.32 -6.76 14.84
N ILE A 96 13.10 -7.51 15.93
CA ILE A 96 11.77 -7.99 16.29
C ILE A 96 10.83 -6.82 16.57
N LYS A 97 11.31 -5.82 17.32
CA LYS A 97 10.51 -4.66 17.68
C LYS A 97 10.22 -3.76 16.48
N HIS A 98 11.19 -3.63 15.58
CA HIS A 98 10.98 -2.95 14.30
C HIS A 98 9.82 -3.58 13.49
N LEU A 99 9.81 -4.92 13.37
CA LEU A 99 8.73 -5.64 12.69
C LEU A 99 7.36 -5.48 13.37
N GLU A 100 7.32 -5.44 14.70
CA GLU A 100 6.08 -5.19 15.44
C GLU A 100 5.52 -3.79 15.14
N ILE A 101 6.38 -2.77 15.16
CA ILE A 101 6.02 -1.37 14.84
C ILE A 101 5.55 -1.28 13.39
N GLU A 102 6.27 -1.90 12.45
CA GLU A 102 5.90 -1.89 11.04
C GLU A 102 4.52 -2.53 10.84
N LYS A 103 4.28 -3.69 11.46
CA LYS A 103 3.00 -4.39 11.40
C LYS A 103 1.86 -3.57 11.99
N GLU A 104 2.08 -2.88 13.10
CA GLU A 104 1.11 -1.96 13.69
C GLU A 104 0.82 -0.78 12.75
N SER A 105 1.86 -0.19 12.16
CA SER A 105 1.72 0.90 11.20
C SER A 105 0.93 0.50 9.95
N LEU A 106 1.14 -0.73 9.45
CA LEU A 106 0.42 -1.28 8.30
C LEU A 106 -1.05 -1.53 8.64
N LYS A 107 -1.34 -2.04 9.84
CA LYS A 107 -2.72 -2.17 10.32
C LYS A 107 -3.42 -0.81 10.35
N LEU A 108 -2.80 0.19 10.98
CA LEU A 108 -3.37 1.54 11.05
C LEU A 108 -3.58 2.17 9.66
N LYS A 109 -2.66 1.95 8.71
CA LYS A 109 -2.85 2.39 7.32
C LYS A 109 -4.03 1.69 6.67
N SER A 110 -4.15 0.37 6.81
CA SER A 110 -5.26 -0.39 6.25
C SER A 110 -6.62 0.03 6.83
N GLU A 111 -6.67 0.33 8.13
CA GLU A 111 -7.88 0.82 8.79
C GLU A 111 -8.26 2.23 8.28
N ARG A 112 -7.26 3.11 8.08
CA ARG A 112 -7.49 4.42 7.47
C ARG A 112 -7.97 4.31 6.03
N GLU A 113 -7.38 3.43 5.23
CA GLU A 113 -7.78 3.21 3.83
C GLU A 113 -9.22 2.69 3.75
N ILE A 114 -9.63 1.81 4.66
CA ILE A 114 -11.02 1.34 4.77
C ILE A 114 -11.95 2.50 5.11
N LEU A 115 -11.60 3.31 6.11
CA LEU A 115 -12.40 4.48 6.52
C LEU A 115 -12.52 5.53 5.41
N ASP A 116 -11.43 5.81 4.69
CA ASP A 116 -11.43 6.76 3.57
C ASP A 116 -12.25 6.23 2.40
N PHE A 117 -12.23 4.92 2.16
CA PHE A 117 -13.06 4.27 1.16
C PHE A 117 -14.55 4.33 1.52
N GLU A 118 -14.90 4.09 2.79
CA GLU A 118 -16.27 4.22 3.29
C GLU A 118 -16.78 5.66 3.17
N LYS A 119 -15.97 6.65 3.57
CA LYS A 119 -16.30 8.07 3.42
C LYS A 119 -16.50 8.46 1.95
N SER A 120 -15.65 7.95 1.06
CA SER A 120 -15.78 8.19 -0.38
C SER A 120 -17.08 7.61 -0.95
N LYS A 121 -17.53 6.45 -0.46
CA LYS A 121 -18.84 5.88 -0.83
C LYS A 121 -19.99 6.75 -0.34
N THR A 122 -19.92 7.26 0.90
CA THR A 122 -20.98 8.14 1.43
C THR A 122 -21.07 9.44 0.65
N ASP A 123 -19.93 10.06 0.31
CA ASP A 123 -19.90 11.29 -0.48
C ASP A 123 -20.43 11.05 -1.90
N LEU A 124 -20.11 9.90 -2.51
CA LEU A 124 -20.63 9.50 -3.82
C LEU A 124 -22.16 9.27 -3.78
N GLU A 125 -22.68 8.66 -2.72
CA GLU A 125 -24.13 8.48 -2.54
C GLU A 125 -24.84 9.82 -2.36
N LEU A 126 -24.25 10.73 -1.58
CA LEU A 126 -24.76 12.08 -1.37
C LEU A 126 -24.78 12.86 -2.69
N ALA A 127 -23.70 12.82 -3.46
CA ALA A 127 -23.59 13.46 -4.77
C ALA A 127 -24.64 12.91 -5.76
N LYS A 128 -24.90 11.60 -5.74
CA LYS A 128 -25.98 10.99 -6.56
C LYS A 128 -27.37 11.48 -6.16
N LYS A 129 -27.64 11.63 -4.86
CA LYS A 129 -28.92 12.17 -4.37
C LYS A 129 -29.10 13.63 -4.81
N LEU A 130 -28.06 14.45 -4.68
CA LEU A 130 -28.07 15.85 -5.13
C LEU A 130 -28.28 15.96 -6.66
N LEU A 131 -27.60 15.13 -7.45
CA LEU A 131 -27.78 15.10 -8.91
C LEU A 131 -29.21 14.68 -9.30
N LYS A 132 -29.85 13.79 -8.53
CA LYS A 132 -31.23 13.36 -8.77
C LYS A 132 -32.25 14.45 -8.42
N GLU A 133 -31.97 15.29 -7.43
CA GLU A 133 -32.84 16.40 -7.01
C GLU A 133 -32.67 17.67 -7.87
N TYR A 134 -31.51 17.82 -8.54
CA TYR A 134 -31.18 18.96 -9.41
C TYR A 134 -32.21 19.27 -10.52
N PRO A 135 -32.77 18.30 -11.28
CA PRO A 135 -33.80 18.62 -12.28
C PRO A 135 -35.11 19.12 -11.66
N TYR A 136 -35.45 18.65 -10.45
CA TYR A 136 -36.67 19.05 -9.75
C TYR A 136 -36.59 20.51 -9.28
N THR A 137 -35.44 20.92 -8.74
CA THR A 137 -35.18 22.31 -8.33
C THR A 137 -35.23 23.28 -9.51
N LYS A 138 -34.69 22.89 -10.68
CA LYS A 138 -34.80 23.71 -11.91
C LYS A 138 -36.25 23.88 -12.37
N TRP A 139 -37.06 22.85 -12.26
CA TRP A 139 -38.47 22.91 -12.66
C TRP A 139 -39.29 23.76 -11.69
N PHE A 140 -39.05 23.63 -10.38
CA PHE A 140 -39.67 24.46 -9.34
C PHE A 140 -39.37 25.96 -9.51
N ALA A 141 -38.12 26.31 -9.84
CA ALA A 141 -37.74 27.68 -10.16
C ALA A 141 -38.51 28.24 -11.37
N ARG A 142 -38.83 27.39 -12.36
CA ARG A 142 -39.62 27.78 -13.52
C ARG A 142 -41.09 28.02 -13.17
N ILE A 143 -41.68 27.15 -12.36
CA ILE A 143 -43.08 27.28 -11.91
C ILE A 143 -43.26 28.53 -11.05
N SER A 144 -42.35 28.78 -10.11
CA SER A 144 -42.41 29.98 -9.26
C SER A 144 -42.30 31.28 -10.07
N LEU A 145 -41.48 31.30 -11.14
CA LEU A 145 -41.43 32.42 -12.07
C LEU A 145 -42.80 32.66 -12.74
N PHE A 146 -43.44 31.60 -13.25
CA PHE A 146 -44.75 31.73 -13.90
C PHE A 146 -45.86 32.16 -12.93
N ILE A 147 -45.87 31.62 -11.70
CA ILE A 147 -46.81 32.01 -10.65
C ILE A 147 -46.62 33.49 -10.28
N GLY A 148 -45.38 33.95 -10.12
CA GLY A 148 -45.07 35.35 -9.82
C GLY A 148 -45.54 36.31 -10.92
N ILE A 149 -45.29 35.97 -12.19
CA ILE A 149 -45.75 36.77 -13.33
C ILE A 149 -47.28 36.79 -13.40
N GLY A 150 -47.94 35.63 -13.21
CA GLY A 150 -49.39 35.52 -13.25
C GLY A 150 -50.08 36.34 -12.17
N LEU A 151 -49.60 36.27 -10.92
CA LEU A 151 -50.08 37.09 -9.81
C LEU A 151 -49.87 38.58 -10.09
N GLY A 152 -48.68 38.97 -10.54
CA GLY A 152 -48.37 40.37 -10.86
C GLY A 152 -49.29 40.95 -11.93
N LEU A 153 -49.58 40.19 -13.00
CA LEU A 153 -50.51 40.63 -14.06
C LEU A 153 -51.95 40.72 -13.58
N LEU A 154 -52.40 39.76 -12.77
CA LEU A 154 -53.77 39.73 -12.25
C LEU A 154 -54.01 40.93 -11.32
N GLU A 155 -53.03 41.25 -10.49
CA GLU A 155 -53.05 42.42 -9.59
C GLU A 155 -53.00 43.74 -10.38
N LEU A 156 -52.21 43.81 -11.46
CA LEU A 156 -52.15 44.97 -12.36
C LEU A 156 -53.50 45.24 -13.05
N ILE A 157 -54.15 44.20 -13.60
CA ILE A 157 -55.47 44.33 -14.26
C ILE A 157 -56.53 44.75 -13.25
N LYS A 158 -56.51 44.20 -12.04
CA LYS A 158 -57.44 44.57 -10.98
C LYS A 158 -57.27 46.04 -10.58
N TYR A 159 -56.03 46.51 -10.45
CA TYR A 159 -55.72 47.90 -10.15
C TYR A 159 -56.24 48.86 -11.24
N ILE A 160 -56.01 48.55 -12.53
CA ILE A 160 -56.47 49.37 -13.65
C ILE A 160 -57.99 49.41 -13.75
N LYS A 161 -58.68 48.31 -13.43
CA LYS A 161 -60.15 48.23 -13.49
C LYS A 161 -60.85 48.91 -12.30
N GLN A 162 -60.12 49.13 -11.22
CA GLN A 162 -60.62 49.75 -9.99
C GLN A 162 -60.30 51.26 -9.93
N SER A 163 -59.46 51.75 -10.84
CA SER A 163 -59.26 53.16 -11.17
C SER A 163 -60.23 53.64 -12.25
#